data_AF-A0A1G4SWZ7-F1
#
_entry.id   AF-A0A1G4SWZ7-F1
#
_cell.length_a   1.000
_cell.length_b   1.000
_cell.length_c   1.000
_cell.angle_alpha   90.00
_cell.angle_beta   90.00
_cell.angle_gamma   90.00
#
_symmetry.space_group_name_H-M   'P 1'
#
loop_
_entity.id
_entity.type
_entity.pdbx_description
1 polymer ?
#
loop_
_entity_poly.entity_id
_entity_poly.type
_entity_poly.pdbx_seq_one_letter_code
_entity_poly.pdbx_strand_id
1 'polypeptide(L)'
;MFLFQGKGISAGANIYKVRSANPQKRGLAEVFSYLCPKSRLNMTGKSPQESYTIMNELVLPNDTNTLNNLMGGRLLHWMDIAAAISAQKHCNRIVVTASVDNVSFQSPIKLGDVISIEAKVTRAFTTSVEVRMDVWAQNIPSGTKVKSNEAYYTFVALDKDGQKTTVPELVPETDKERALYEGALRRRQLRLILGGKMNPNDATELKALFFGDQLPPNLGEEIKQ
;
A
#
# COMPACT_ATOMS: atom_id res chain seq x y z
N MET A 1 14.20 -12.23 4.97
CA MET A 1 14.33 -10.93 5.67
C MET A 1 14.99 -9.95 4.71
N PHE A 2 14.21 -9.20 3.93
CA PHE A 2 14.74 -8.13 3.10
C PHE A 2 14.78 -6.86 3.96
N LEU A 3 15.94 -6.58 4.55
CA LEU A 3 16.25 -5.28 5.14
C LEU A 3 16.46 -4.29 3.99
N PHE A 4 15.46 -3.45 3.70
CA PHE A 4 15.73 -2.20 3.00
C PHE A 4 16.49 -1.30 3.98
N GLN A 5 17.82 -1.31 3.91
CA GLN A 5 18.64 -0.31 4.58
C GLN A 5 18.36 1.05 3.93
N GLY A 6 17.53 1.85 4.60
CA GLY A 6 17.31 3.25 4.26
C GLY A 6 18.57 4.07 4.52
N LYS A 7 19.39 4.26 3.50
CA LYS A 7 20.20 5.48 3.42
C LYS A 7 19.32 6.58 2.85
N GLY A 8 19.13 7.62 3.65
CA GLY A 8 18.30 8.78 3.33
C GLY A 8 18.67 9.38 1.98
N ILE A 9 17.71 9.30 1.05
CA ILE A 9 17.67 10.22 -0.08
C ILE A 9 16.72 11.33 0.35
N SER A 10 17.30 12.47 0.71
CA SER A 10 16.59 13.75 0.67
C SER A 10 16.07 13.93 -0.75
N ALA A 11 14.80 13.60 -0.97
CA ALA A 11 14.16 13.76 -2.27
C ALA A 11 13.77 15.22 -2.45
N GLY A 12 14.77 16.04 -2.77
CA GLY A 12 14.54 17.28 -3.49
C GLY A 12 13.76 16.95 -4.76
N ALA A 13 12.58 17.57 -4.88
CA ALA A 13 11.73 17.47 -6.05
C ALA A 13 12.47 18.00 -7.29
N ASN A 14 13.10 17.10 -8.05
CA ASN A 14 13.59 17.39 -9.40
C ASN A 14 13.79 16.11 -10.23
N ILE A 15 12.79 15.23 -10.20
CA ILE A 15 12.67 14.13 -11.16
C ILE A 15 11.50 14.52 -12.07
N TYR A 16 11.69 14.42 -13.38
CA TYR A 16 10.73 14.76 -14.46
C TYR A 16 10.64 16.25 -14.88
N LYS A 17 11.78 16.89 -15.19
CA LYS A 17 11.80 17.91 -16.26
C LYS A 17 12.22 17.21 -17.55
N VAL A 18 11.26 16.70 -18.31
CA VAL A 18 11.51 15.97 -19.56
C VAL A 18 11.82 16.97 -20.68
N ARG A 19 13.09 17.28 -20.88
CA ARG A 19 13.63 17.52 -22.23
C ARG A 19 14.56 16.33 -22.52
N SER A 20 14.02 15.30 -23.17
CA SER A 20 14.68 13.98 -23.35
C SER A 20 15.24 13.80 -24.76
N ALA A 21 16.47 13.29 -24.83
CA ALA A 21 17.07 12.66 -26.01
C ALA A 21 17.29 11.14 -25.82
N ASN A 22 16.56 10.48 -24.89
CA ASN A 22 16.72 9.04 -24.62
C ASN A 22 15.45 8.24 -25.04
N PRO A 23 15.56 7.28 -25.99
CA PRO A 23 14.43 6.55 -26.57
C PRO A 23 13.69 5.59 -25.61
N GLN A 24 14.34 4.98 -24.62
CA GLN A 24 13.64 4.12 -23.63
C GLN A 24 12.69 4.92 -22.71
N LYS A 25 12.98 6.21 -22.48
CA LYS A 25 12.13 7.10 -21.67
C LYS A 25 10.93 7.66 -22.44
N ARG A 26 10.93 7.54 -23.78
CA ARG A 26 9.80 7.91 -24.63
C ARG A 26 8.61 6.97 -24.42
N GLY A 27 8.88 5.65 -24.33
CA GLY A 27 7.84 4.63 -24.15
C GLY A 27 7.05 4.78 -22.85
N LEU A 28 7.71 5.13 -21.74
CA LEU A 28 7.01 5.32 -20.46
C LEU A 28 6.07 6.54 -20.49
N ALA A 29 6.52 7.67 -21.03
CA ALA A 29 5.68 8.86 -21.18
C ALA A 29 4.48 8.59 -22.11
N GLU A 30 4.68 7.80 -23.17
CA GLU A 30 3.59 7.32 -24.04
C GLU A 30 2.58 6.47 -23.26
N VAL A 31 3.06 5.48 -22.48
CA VAL A 31 2.20 4.60 -21.66
C VAL A 31 1.36 5.41 -20.66
N PHE A 32 1.93 6.42 -19.99
CA PHE A 32 1.16 7.30 -19.10
C PHE A 32 0.08 8.09 -19.85
N SER A 33 0.36 8.52 -21.08
CA SER A 33 -0.60 9.28 -21.89
C SER A 33 -1.84 8.47 -22.30
N TYR A 34 -1.70 7.15 -22.50
CA TYR A 34 -2.82 6.25 -22.81
C TYR A 34 -3.64 5.86 -21.57
N LEU A 35 -2.99 5.77 -20.41
CA LEU A 35 -3.60 5.27 -19.18
C LEU A 35 -4.23 6.35 -18.31
N CYS A 36 -3.88 7.63 -18.53
CA CYS A 36 -4.49 8.74 -17.80
C CYS A 36 -5.74 9.27 -18.53
N PRO A 37 -6.92 9.30 -17.89
CA PRO A 37 -8.11 9.88 -18.51
C PRO A 37 -7.89 11.36 -18.87
N LYS A 38 -8.37 11.75 -20.06
CA LYS A 38 -8.33 13.14 -20.57
C LYS A 38 -9.30 14.07 -19.86
N SER A 39 -10.30 13.53 -19.14
CA SER A 39 -11.33 14.29 -18.45
C SER A 39 -10.90 14.71 -17.04
N ARG A 40 -11.50 15.79 -16.56
CA ARG A 40 -11.38 16.26 -15.17
C ARG A 40 -12.01 15.19 -14.27
N LEU A 41 -11.25 14.67 -13.30
CA LEU A 41 -11.75 13.68 -12.35
C LEU A 41 -12.88 14.29 -11.52
N ASN A 42 -13.97 13.54 -11.37
CA ASN A 42 -15.00 13.88 -10.41
C ASN A 42 -14.43 13.61 -9.02
N MET A 43 -14.23 14.67 -8.23
CA MET A 43 -13.63 14.58 -6.89
C MET A 43 -14.65 14.16 -5.81
N THR A 44 -15.74 13.52 -6.21
CA THR A 44 -16.74 12.97 -5.30
C THR A 44 -16.10 11.89 -4.44
N GLY A 45 -16.40 11.90 -3.13
CA GLY A 45 -15.94 10.86 -2.22
C GLY A 45 -16.36 9.48 -2.70
N LYS A 46 -15.48 8.49 -2.52
CA LYS A 46 -15.71 7.08 -2.89
C LYS A 46 -15.79 6.19 -1.67
N SER A 47 -16.62 5.17 -1.72
CA SER A 47 -16.66 4.17 -0.66
C SER A 47 -15.53 3.13 -0.82
N PRO A 48 -15.10 2.46 0.27
CA PRO A 48 -14.14 1.35 0.19
C PRO A 48 -14.56 0.26 -0.80
N GLN A 49 -15.86 0.02 -0.96
CA GLN A 49 -16.41 -1.00 -1.84
C GLN A 49 -16.11 -0.74 -3.33
N GLU A 50 -16.05 0.52 -3.76
CA GLU A 50 -15.70 0.89 -5.14
C GLU A 50 -14.26 0.51 -5.52
N SER A 51 -13.39 0.41 -4.51
CA SER A 51 -11.99 -0.02 -4.69
C SER A 51 -11.79 -1.52 -4.47
N TYR A 52 -12.82 -2.25 -4.00
CA TYR A 52 -12.70 -3.64 -3.60
C TYR A 52 -12.27 -4.51 -4.79
N THR A 53 -11.27 -5.34 -4.56
CA THR A 53 -10.64 -6.19 -5.56
C THR A 53 -10.35 -7.55 -4.95
N ILE A 54 -10.77 -8.61 -5.63
CA ILE A 54 -10.40 -9.98 -5.31
C ILE A 54 -9.51 -10.47 -6.44
N MET A 55 -8.33 -10.98 -6.10
CA MET A 55 -7.47 -11.70 -7.02
C MET A 55 -7.29 -13.13 -6.52
N ASN A 56 -7.51 -14.11 -7.39
CA ASN A 56 -7.34 -15.53 -7.06
C ASN A 56 -6.22 -16.12 -7.90
N GLU A 57 -5.33 -16.88 -7.27
CA GLU A 57 -4.24 -17.59 -7.95
C GLU A 57 -4.18 -19.03 -7.46
N LEU A 58 -3.84 -19.96 -8.35
CA LEU A 58 -3.52 -21.33 -7.96
C LEU A 58 -2.01 -21.39 -7.67
N VAL A 59 -1.62 -21.98 -6.53
CA VAL A 59 -0.20 -22.17 -6.23
C VAL A 59 0.35 -23.32 -7.06
N LEU A 60 1.19 -22.99 -8.04
CA LEU A 60 1.83 -23.94 -8.94
C LEU A 60 3.25 -24.29 -8.47
N PRO A 61 3.89 -25.36 -9.01
CA PRO A 61 5.25 -25.74 -8.62
C PRO A 61 6.27 -24.59 -8.73
N ASN A 62 6.17 -23.75 -9.77
CA ASN A 62 7.07 -22.61 -9.98
C ASN A 62 6.87 -21.46 -8.97
N ASP A 63 5.77 -21.46 -8.24
CA ASP A 63 5.50 -20.46 -7.19
C ASP A 63 6.06 -20.90 -5.83
N THR A 64 6.54 -22.14 -5.72
CA THR A 64 6.89 -22.76 -4.43
C THR A 64 8.39 -22.73 -4.13
N ASN A 65 8.73 -22.80 -2.85
CA ASN A 65 10.08 -23.08 -2.39
C ASN A 65 10.34 -24.60 -2.33
N THR A 66 11.55 -24.99 -1.91
CA THR A 66 11.97 -26.41 -1.80
C THR A 66 11.19 -27.24 -0.80
N LEU A 67 10.29 -26.62 -0.01
CA LEU A 67 9.39 -27.28 0.95
C LEU A 67 7.94 -27.36 0.43
N ASN A 68 7.71 -27.12 -0.86
CA ASN A 68 6.38 -27.09 -1.49
C ASN A 68 5.42 -26.07 -0.86
N ASN A 69 5.95 -25.00 -0.26
CA ASN A 69 5.16 -23.86 0.22
C ASN A 69 5.33 -22.68 -0.75
N LEU A 70 4.30 -21.85 -0.87
CA LEU A 70 4.34 -20.61 -1.63
C LEU A 70 5.55 -19.78 -1.19
N MET A 71 6.36 -19.38 -2.16
CA MET A 71 7.51 -18.52 -1.94
C MET A 71 7.05 -17.13 -1.53
N GLY A 72 7.59 -16.59 -0.44
CA GLY A 72 7.18 -15.28 0.08
C GLY A 72 7.31 -14.14 -0.94
N GLY A 73 8.34 -14.16 -1.78
CA GLY A 73 8.50 -13.17 -2.86
C GLY A 73 7.38 -13.22 -3.90
N ARG A 74 6.86 -14.41 -4.21
CA ARG A 74 5.74 -14.59 -5.13
C ARG A 74 4.44 -14.06 -4.52
N LEU A 75 4.22 -14.33 -3.23
CA LEU A 75 3.07 -13.76 -2.51
C LEU A 75 3.11 -12.22 -2.52
N LEU A 76 4.26 -11.62 -2.20
CA LEU A 76 4.43 -10.17 -2.18
C LEU A 76 4.17 -9.53 -3.56
N HIS A 77 4.57 -10.21 -4.64
CA HIS A 77 4.29 -9.78 -6.00
C HIS A 77 2.80 -9.77 -6.31
N TRP A 78 2.07 -10.85 -6.00
CA TRP A 78 0.63 -10.91 -6.18
C TRP A 78 -0.13 -9.89 -5.33
N MET A 79 0.32 -9.68 -4.08
CA MET A 79 -0.25 -8.65 -3.21
C MET A 79 -0.06 -7.24 -3.78
N ASP A 80 1.12 -6.91 -4.31
CA ASP A 80 1.36 -5.60 -4.93
C ASP A 80 0.43 -5.37 -6.14
N ILE A 81 0.23 -6.39 -6.98
CA ILE A 81 -0.71 -6.31 -8.13
C ILE A 81 -2.13 -6.07 -7.65
N ALA A 82 -2.64 -6.89 -6.72
CA ALA A 82 -4.01 -6.75 -6.22
C ALA A 82 -4.25 -5.39 -5.57
N ALA A 83 -3.28 -4.91 -4.78
CA ALA A 83 -3.36 -3.60 -4.14
C ALA A 83 -3.26 -2.44 -5.14
N ALA A 84 -2.40 -2.56 -6.16
CA ALA A 84 -2.29 -1.57 -7.22
C ALA A 84 -3.60 -1.46 -8.01
N ILE A 85 -4.26 -2.57 -8.34
CA ILE A 85 -5.58 -2.57 -9.01
C ILE A 85 -6.61 -1.86 -8.12
N SER A 86 -6.64 -2.18 -6.82
CA SER A 86 -7.55 -1.52 -5.87
C SER A 86 -7.31 -0.01 -5.79
N ALA A 87 -6.05 0.40 -5.67
CA ALA A 87 -5.67 1.81 -5.65
C ALA A 87 -6.02 2.52 -6.96
N GLN A 88 -5.83 1.87 -8.12
CA GLN A 88 -6.19 2.44 -9.42
C GLN A 88 -7.70 2.62 -9.57
N LYS A 89 -8.52 1.66 -9.10
CA LYS A 89 -9.99 1.81 -9.07
C LYS A 89 -10.42 3.03 -8.25
N HIS A 90 -9.80 3.26 -7.10
CA HIS A 90 -10.07 4.43 -6.26
C HIS A 90 -9.62 5.72 -6.94
N CYS A 91 -8.35 5.80 -7.34
CA CYS A 91 -7.73 7.02 -7.86
C CYS A 91 -8.17 7.37 -9.29
N ASN A 92 -8.62 6.38 -10.07
CA ASN A 92 -8.84 6.48 -11.51
C ASN A 92 -7.63 7.08 -12.25
N ARG A 93 -6.44 6.66 -11.82
CA ARG A 93 -5.12 7.12 -12.27
C ARG A 93 -4.12 5.98 -12.12
N ILE A 94 -3.01 6.09 -12.85
CA ILE A 94 -1.85 5.25 -12.57
C ILE A 94 -1.29 5.61 -11.20
N VAL A 95 -0.87 4.58 -10.50
CA VAL A 95 -0.31 4.67 -9.16
C VAL A 95 1.03 3.96 -9.12
N VAL A 96 1.88 4.38 -8.19
CA VAL A 96 3.15 3.71 -7.89
C VAL A 96 3.19 3.33 -6.42
N THR A 97 3.79 2.18 -6.12
CA THR A 97 3.98 1.69 -4.74
C THR A 97 5.00 2.59 -4.03
N ALA A 98 4.57 3.26 -2.98
CA ALA A 98 5.41 4.17 -2.19
C ALA A 98 5.97 3.51 -0.92
N SER A 99 5.21 2.60 -0.32
CA SER A 99 5.67 1.80 0.81
C SER A 99 4.89 0.50 0.94
N VAL A 100 5.57 -0.48 1.52
CA VAL A 100 4.99 -1.72 2.05
C VAL A 100 5.22 -1.65 3.55
N ASP A 101 4.16 -1.64 4.35
CA ASP A 101 4.27 -1.32 5.78
C ASP A 101 4.65 -2.56 6.60
N ASN A 102 3.69 -3.43 6.90
CA ASN A 102 3.94 -4.70 7.58
C ASN A 102 3.28 -5.86 6.82
N VAL A 103 3.99 -6.97 6.68
CA VAL A 103 3.50 -8.22 6.11
C VAL A 103 3.80 -9.34 7.10
N SER A 104 2.75 -9.99 7.60
CA SER A 104 2.86 -11.07 8.58
C SER A 104 2.35 -12.39 8.00
N PHE A 105 3.26 -13.35 7.86
CA PHE A 105 2.96 -14.71 7.39
C PHE A 105 2.53 -15.58 8.57
N GLN A 106 1.23 -15.73 8.76
CA GLN A 106 0.66 -16.46 9.90
C GLN A 106 0.57 -17.97 9.65
N SER A 107 0.35 -18.37 8.40
CA SER A 107 0.21 -19.78 8.03
C SER A 107 0.81 -20.06 6.65
N PRO A 108 1.55 -21.18 6.49
CA PRO A 108 2.10 -21.55 5.19
C PRO A 108 0.98 -21.85 4.20
N ILE A 109 1.16 -21.42 2.96
CA ILE A 109 0.28 -21.71 1.82
C ILE A 109 0.94 -22.82 1.01
N LYS A 110 0.25 -23.92 0.74
CA LYS A 110 0.85 -25.12 0.15
C LYS A 110 0.69 -25.14 -1.36
N LEU A 111 1.53 -25.91 -2.03
CA LEU A 111 1.34 -26.30 -3.43
C LEU A 111 -0.08 -26.84 -3.65
N GLY A 112 -0.77 -26.33 -4.67
CA GLY A 112 -2.14 -26.72 -5.02
C GLY A 112 -3.23 -26.02 -4.22
N ASP A 113 -2.90 -25.23 -3.19
CA ASP A 113 -3.88 -24.34 -2.58
C ASP A 113 -4.26 -23.21 -3.56
N VAL A 114 -5.49 -22.72 -3.44
CA VAL A 114 -5.94 -21.48 -4.08
C VAL A 114 -5.79 -20.34 -3.09
N ILE A 115 -5.08 -19.31 -3.50
CA ILE A 115 -4.98 -18.06 -2.74
C ILE A 115 -6.07 -17.09 -3.20
N SER A 116 -6.69 -16.40 -2.24
CA SER A 116 -7.59 -15.25 -2.48
C SER A 116 -7.02 -14.02 -1.78
N ILE A 117 -6.69 -12.99 -2.55
CA ILE A 117 -6.22 -11.70 -2.06
C ILE A 117 -7.34 -10.69 -2.19
N GLU A 118 -7.87 -10.24 -1.06
CA GLU A 118 -8.93 -9.25 -0.99
C GLU A 118 -8.32 -7.90 -0.62
N ALA A 119 -8.36 -6.94 -1.54
CA ALA A 119 -7.75 -5.62 -1.40
C ALA A 119 -8.80 -4.52 -1.44
N LYS A 120 -8.71 -3.54 -0.53
CA LYS A 120 -9.51 -2.30 -0.58
C LYS A 120 -8.77 -1.11 0.00
N VAL A 121 -9.04 0.08 -0.53
CA VAL A 121 -8.56 1.35 0.04
C VAL A 121 -9.19 1.56 1.41
N THR A 122 -8.35 1.82 2.42
CA THR A 122 -8.75 2.11 3.80
C THR A 122 -8.62 3.58 4.14
N ARG A 123 -7.80 4.34 3.42
CA ARG A 123 -7.76 5.80 3.52
C ARG A 123 -7.23 6.47 2.26
N ALA A 124 -7.85 7.58 1.89
CA ALA A 124 -7.29 8.53 0.95
C ALA A 124 -6.67 9.72 1.68
N PHE A 125 -5.52 10.17 1.19
CA PHE A 125 -4.86 11.41 1.61
C PHE A 125 -4.87 12.41 0.44
N THR A 126 -3.97 13.40 0.43
CA THR A 126 -3.92 14.39 -0.67
C THR A 126 -3.62 13.74 -2.02
N THR A 127 -2.53 12.97 -2.12
CA THR A 127 -2.06 12.37 -3.39
C THR A 127 -1.77 10.88 -3.29
N SER A 128 -2.06 10.29 -2.13
CA SER A 128 -1.74 8.89 -1.83
C SER A 128 -2.92 8.19 -1.18
N VAL A 129 -2.97 6.88 -1.32
CA VAL A 129 -3.98 6.02 -0.70
C VAL A 129 -3.30 4.89 0.07
N GLU A 130 -3.87 4.51 1.21
CA GLU A 130 -3.54 3.28 1.91
C GLU A 130 -4.51 2.18 1.45
N VAL A 131 -3.96 1.01 1.09
CA VAL A 131 -4.70 -0.19 0.72
C VAL A 131 -4.43 -1.27 1.74
N ARG A 132 -5.49 -1.84 2.31
CA ARG A 132 -5.44 -3.04 3.15
C ARG A 132 -5.68 -4.28 2.29
N MET A 133 -4.96 -5.35 2.60
CA MET A 133 -5.19 -6.68 2.05
C MET A 133 -5.43 -7.72 3.14
N ASP A 134 -6.40 -8.59 2.88
CA ASP A 134 -6.62 -9.84 3.61
C ASP A 134 -6.34 -11.01 2.64
N VAL A 135 -5.41 -11.90 3.00
CA VAL A 135 -4.99 -13.03 2.16
C VAL A 135 -5.48 -14.33 2.77
N TRP A 136 -6.19 -15.12 1.97
CA TRP A 136 -6.70 -16.43 2.34
C TRP A 136 -6.04 -17.53 1.53
N ALA A 137 -5.76 -18.66 2.15
CA ALA A 137 -5.38 -19.90 1.49
C ALA A 137 -6.51 -20.91 1.63
N GLN A 138 -6.90 -21.52 0.52
CA GLN A 138 -7.96 -22.51 0.47
C GLN A 138 -7.47 -23.78 -0.21
N ASN A 139 -7.62 -24.91 0.48
CA ASN A 139 -7.50 -26.22 -0.15
C ASN A 139 -8.89 -26.64 -0.64
N ILE A 140 -9.08 -26.70 -1.96
CA ILE A 140 -10.39 -26.99 -2.55
C ILE A 140 -10.87 -28.41 -2.20
N PRO A 141 -10.06 -29.48 -2.37
CA PRO A 141 -10.51 -30.85 -2.07
C PRO A 141 -10.95 -31.07 -0.62
N SER A 142 -10.21 -30.51 0.35
CA SER A 142 -10.58 -30.64 1.77
C SER A 142 -11.61 -29.61 2.24
N GLY A 143 -11.85 -28.56 1.46
CA GLY A 143 -12.72 -27.43 1.81
C GLY A 143 -12.13 -26.48 2.87
N THR A 144 -10.90 -26.68 3.33
CA THR A 144 -10.31 -25.84 4.38
C THR A 144 -9.90 -24.47 3.84
N LYS A 145 -10.31 -23.39 4.52
CA LYS A 145 -9.92 -22.00 4.22
C LYS A 145 -9.34 -21.32 5.46
N VAL A 146 -8.14 -20.78 5.36
CA VAL A 146 -7.43 -20.12 6.47
C VAL A 146 -6.94 -18.73 6.07
N LYS A 147 -7.00 -17.77 6.98
CA LYS A 147 -6.37 -16.45 6.76
C LYS A 147 -4.85 -16.63 6.93
N SER A 148 -4.10 -16.33 5.88
CA SER A 148 -2.65 -16.52 5.86
C SER A 148 -1.89 -15.24 6.17
N ASN A 149 -2.31 -14.11 5.60
CA ASN A 149 -1.60 -12.83 5.74
C ASN A 149 -2.57 -11.64 5.82
N GLU A 150 -2.07 -10.56 6.39
CA GLU A 150 -2.64 -9.23 6.34
C GLU A 150 -1.53 -8.23 6.05
N ALA A 151 -1.82 -7.21 5.22
CA ALA A 151 -0.86 -6.16 4.94
C ALA A 151 -1.50 -4.82 4.61
N TYR A 152 -0.67 -3.77 4.72
CA TYR A 152 -0.99 -2.40 4.31
C TYR A 152 0.08 -1.90 3.34
N TYR A 153 -0.37 -1.44 2.18
CA TYR A 153 0.47 -0.85 1.15
C TYR A 153 0.04 0.60 0.95
N THR A 154 0.99 1.48 0.64
CA THR A 154 0.65 2.84 0.23
C THR A 154 1.04 3.08 -1.21
N PHE A 155 0.09 3.66 -1.94
CA PHE A 155 0.26 4.05 -3.33
C PHE A 155 0.17 5.56 -3.49
N VAL A 156 0.91 6.11 -4.45
CA VAL A 156 0.84 7.53 -4.85
C VAL A 156 0.31 7.61 -6.26
N ALA A 157 -0.72 8.44 -6.48
CA ALA A 157 -1.29 8.65 -7.80
C ALA A 157 -0.45 9.64 -8.62
N LEU A 158 -0.27 9.33 -9.90
CA LEU A 158 0.46 10.14 -10.85
C LEU A 158 -0.44 10.65 -11.97
N ASP A 159 -0.18 11.87 -12.44
CA ASP A 159 -0.76 12.41 -13.66
C ASP A 159 0.00 11.93 -14.91
N LYS A 160 -0.42 12.44 -16.08
CA LYS A 160 0.17 12.12 -17.38
C LYS A 160 1.65 12.53 -17.51
N ASP A 161 2.07 13.51 -16.71
CA ASP A 161 3.43 14.07 -16.71
C ASP A 161 4.32 13.38 -15.65
N GLY A 162 3.77 12.35 -14.96
CA GLY A 162 4.44 11.61 -13.91
C GLY A 162 4.51 12.36 -12.58
N GLN A 163 3.73 13.44 -12.41
CA GLN A 163 3.68 14.23 -11.19
C GLN A 163 2.59 13.74 -10.25
N LYS A 164 2.77 13.96 -8.95
CA LYS A 164 1.77 13.57 -7.94
C LYS A 164 0.48 14.33 -8.17
N THR A 165 -0.66 13.63 -8.23
CA THR A 165 -1.98 14.23 -8.42
C THR A 165 -2.89 13.97 -7.24
N THR A 166 -3.89 14.83 -7.05
CA THR A 166 -4.91 14.63 -6.02
C THR A 166 -5.77 13.40 -6.30
N VAL A 167 -6.26 12.77 -5.23
CA VAL A 167 -7.11 11.56 -5.30
C VAL A 167 -8.49 11.83 -4.68
N PRO A 168 -9.55 11.12 -5.09
CA PRO A 168 -10.86 11.21 -4.43
C PRO A 168 -10.77 10.89 -2.94
N GLU A 169 -11.58 11.56 -2.12
CA GLU A 169 -11.69 11.24 -0.71
C GLU A 169 -12.29 9.83 -0.51
N LEU A 170 -11.94 9.15 0.58
CA LEU A 170 -12.56 7.88 0.96
C LEU A 170 -13.63 8.13 2.03
N VAL A 171 -14.84 7.64 1.79
CA VAL A 171 -16.00 7.73 2.69
C VAL A 171 -16.29 6.35 3.28
N PRO A 172 -15.86 6.04 4.51
CA PRO A 172 -16.12 4.74 5.14
C PRO A 172 -17.60 4.58 5.53
N GLU A 173 -18.20 3.42 5.23
CA GLU A 173 -19.64 3.19 5.42
C GLU A 173 -19.92 2.42 6.72
N THR A 174 -19.07 1.46 7.07
CA THR A 174 -19.23 0.60 8.25
C THR A 174 -18.33 1.00 9.43
N ASP A 175 -18.67 0.58 10.65
CA ASP A 175 -17.83 0.82 11.84
C ASP A 175 -16.41 0.25 11.69
N LYS A 176 -16.32 -0.94 11.10
CA LYS A 176 -15.02 -1.57 10.80
C LYS A 176 -14.20 -0.72 9.84
N GLU A 177 -14.83 -0.11 8.84
CA GLU A 177 -14.15 0.78 7.89
C GLU A 177 -13.76 2.11 8.51
N ARG A 178 -14.60 2.68 9.38
CA ARG A 178 -14.25 3.88 10.17
C ARG A 178 -13.01 3.62 11.03
N ALA A 179 -12.98 2.50 11.77
CA ALA A 179 -11.82 2.13 12.57
C ALA A 179 -10.54 1.93 11.73
N LEU A 180 -10.65 1.31 10.55
CA LEU A 180 -9.54 1.17 9.62
C LEU A 180 -9.06 2.52 9.10
N TYR A 181 -9.99 3.42 8.74
CA TYR A 181 -9.72 4.77 8.27
C TYR A 181 -8.97 5.60 9.32
N GLU A 182 -9.44 5.61 10.57
CA GLU A 182 -8.79 6.32 11.67
C GLU A 182 -7.39 5.76 11.94
N GLY A 183 -7.27 4.43 12.01
CA GLY A 183 -5.99 3.75 12.23
C GLY A 183 -4.92 4.02 11.15
N ALA A 184 -5.33 4.41 9.95
CA ALA A 184 -4.42 4.68 8.84
C ALA A 184 -3.53 5.91 9.08
N LEU A 185 -3.97 6.90 9.87
CA LEU A 185 -3.11 8.03 10.26
C LEU A 185 -1.93 7.57 11.11
N ARG A 186 -2.21 6.72 12.11
CA ARG A 186 -1.19 6.16 12.99
C ARG A 186 -0.16 5.37 12.20
N ARG A 187 -0.62 4.48 11.31
CA ARG A 187 0.26 3.72 10.41
C ARG A 187 1.09 4.63 9.50
N ARG A 188 0.48 5.67 8.94
CA ARG A 188 1.21 6.67 8.15
C ARG A 188 2.30 7.38 8.95
N GLN A 189 2.00 7.86 10.16
CA GLN A 189 2.98 8.54 10.99
C GLN A 189 4.15 7.61 11.35
N LEU A 190 3.86 6.38 11.78
CA LEU A 190 4.87 5.37 12.10
C LEU A 190 5.81 5.13 10.92
N ARG A 191 5.25 4.89 9.73
CA ARG A 191 6.03 4.72 8.50
C ARG A 191 6.89 5.94 8.18
N LEU A 192 6.35 7.15 8.30
CA LEU A 192 7.10 8.36 7.96
C LEU A 192 8.26 8.58 8.93
N ILE A 193 8.08 8.25 10.21
CA ILE A 193 9.16 8.24 11.21
C ILE A 193 10.23 7.22 10.83
N LEU A 194 9.85 5.95 10.62
CA LEU A 194 10.79 4.89 10.26
C LEU A 194 11.53 5.18 8.94
N GLY A 195 10.90 5.92 8.03
CA GLY A 195 11.49 6.38 6.78
C GLY A 195 12.29 7.69 6.88
N GLY A 196 12.42 8.29 8.06
CA GLY A 196 13.15 9.56 8.28
C GLY A 196 12.49 10.80 7.67
N LYS A 197 11.19 10.75 7.40
CA LYS A 197 10.39 11.81 6.74
C LYS A 197 9.48 12.59 7.69
N MET A 198 9.46 12.24 8.96
CA MET A 198 8.70 12.89 10.02
C MET A 198 9.50 12.82 11.31
N ASN A 199 9.56 13.94 12.04
CA ASN A 199 10.11 13.92 13.39
C ASN A 199 9.14 13.17 14.31
N PRO A 200 9.59 12.22 15.15
CA PRO A 200 8.74 11.56 16.14
C PRO A 200 7.90 12.53 16.98
N ASN A 201 8.38 13.75 17.20
CA ASN A 201 7.66 14.75 17.97
C ASN A 201 6.36 15.24 17.31
N ASP A 202 6.28 15.17 15.98
CA ASP A 202 5.13 15.64 15.20
C ASP A 202 4.04 14.56 15.02
N ALA A 203 4.29 13.34 15.50
CA ALA A 203 3.40 12.20 15.33
C ALA A 203 2.31 12.11 16.40
N THR A 204 1.40 13.09 16.38
CA THR A 204 0.31 13.25 17.37
C THR A 204 -0.55 11.99 17.55
N GLU A 205 -1.09 11.45 16.46
CA GLU A 205 -1.96 10.27 16.44
C GLU A 205 -1.25 9.00 16.96
N LEU A 206 0.02 8.84 16.60
CA LEU A 206 0.82 7.69 17.04
C LEU A 206 1.16 7.82 18.53
N LYS A 207 1.50 9.02 19.00
CA LYS A 207 1.73 9.28 20.43
C LYS A 207 0.48 9.00 21.27
N ALA A 208 -0.69 9.42 20.81
CA ALA A 208 -1.95 9.18 21.51
C ALA A 208 -2.22 7.68 21.77
N LEU A 209 -1.71 6.78 20.92
CA LEU A 209 -1.85 5.33 21.10
C LEU A 209 -1.05 4.79 22.29
N PHE A 210 0.08 5.42 22.65
CA PHE A 210 0.93 4.98 23.76
C PHE A 210 0.67 5.73 25.06
N PHE A 211 0.24 6.99 24.97
CA PHE A 211 0.17 7.90 26.12
C PHE A 211 -1.25 8.41 26.44
N GLY A 212 -2.26 8.09 25.62
CA GLY A 212 -3.59 8.67 25.75
C GLY A 212 -3.56 10.21 25.69
N ASP A 213 -4.41 10.87 26.46
CA ASP A 213 -4.42 12.35 26.60
C ASP A 213 -3.27 12.88 27.48
N GLN A 214 -2.52 12.00 28.15
CA GLN A 214 -1.40 12.37 29.01
C GLN A 214 -0.09 12.32 28.24
N LEU A 215 0.16 13.33 27.39
CA LEU A 215 1.50 13.50 26.82
C LEU A 215 2.52 13.75 27.95
N PRO A 216 3.52 12.87 28.17
CA PRO A 216 4.59 13.19 29.09
C PRO A 216 5.36 14.42 28.55
N PRO A 217 5.64 15.43 29.39
CA PRO A 217 6.47 16.55 28.98
C PRO A 217 7.89 16.04 28.70
N ASN A 218 8.37 16.25 27.49
CA ASN A 218 9.76 16.03 27.05
C ASN A 218 10.23 14.58 26.82
N LEU A 219 9.71 13.92 25.78
CA LEU A 219 10.30 12.69 25.22
C LEU A 219 11.65 12.90 24.50
N GLY A 220 12.10 14.16 24.34
CA GLY A 220 13.24 14.53 23.50
C GLY A 220 14.61 14.52 24.19
N GLU A 221 14.67 14.42 25.52
CA GLU A 221 15.93 14.57 26.27
C GLU A 221 16.57 13.24 26.72
N GLU A 222 15.83 12.12 26.74
CA GLU A 222 16.36 10.85 27.26
C GLU A 222 17.06 9.94 26.22
N ILE A 223 17.07 10.29 24.93
CA ILE A 223 17.71 9.47 23.87
C ILE A 223 19.17 9.92 23.59
N LYS A 224 19.88 10.41 24.61
CA LYS A 224 21.31 10.78 24.53
C LYS A 224 22.17 10.19 25.65
N GLN A 225 21.97 8.91 25.98
CA GLN A 225 22.95 8.13 26.73
C GLN A 225 23.33 6.87 25.97
#